data_AF-A0A7C3XUW6-F1
#
_entry.id   AF-A0A7C3XUW6-F1
#
_cell.length_a   1.000
_cell.length_b   1.000
_cell.length_c   1.000
_cell.angle_alpha   90.00
_cell.angle_beta   90.00
_cell.angle_gamma   90.00
#
_symmetry.space_group_name_H-M   'P 1'
#
loop_
_entity.id
_entity.type
_entity.pdbx_description
1 polymer ?
#
loop_
_entity_poly.entity_id
_entity_poly.type
_entity_poly.pdbx_seq_one_letter_code
_entity_poly.pdbx_strand_id
1 'polypeptide(L)'
;MKKFLLITVAYIFIQQVFAQDSIRQNLGPNINTEYDEVGPIITPDGKTLYYVIEGHPLNTKSNYYDDAEDIWYSELDASGKWGKAKRMSKPFNVRRYNSIECVSTDGNIVYIRGAYANGEYVGSGFSYVIKTAAGWSEPQAMNIPKFDEMSKGTYTALWVCPDGK
;
A
#
# COMPACT_ATOMS: atom_id res chain seq x y z
N MET A 1 -26.28 48.57 -4.67
CA MET A 1 -24.99 47.87 -4.82
C MET A 1 -24.23 47.58 -3.52
N LYS A 2 -24.63 48.09 -2.34
CA LYS A 2 -23.91 47.81 -1.07
C LYS A 2 -24.43 46.60 -0.26
N LYS A 3 -25.57 46.00 -0.64
CA LYS A 3 -26.12 44.80 0.04
C LYS A 3 -25.67 43.46 -0.57
N PHE A 4 -25.10 43.47 -1.78
CA PHE A 4 -24.64 42.25 -2.45
C PHE A 4 -23.18 41.87 -2.10
N LEU A 5 -22.37 42.84 -1.67
CA LEU A 5 -20.95 42.62 -1.34
C LEU A 5 -20.73 41.96 0.04
N LEU A 6 -21.73 42.02 0.93
CA LEU A 6 -21.65 41.44 2.27
C LEU A 6 -21.92 39.93 2.31
N ILE A 7 -22.60 39.37 1.29
CA ILE A 7 -22.95 37.95 1.26
C ILE A 7 -21.78 37.10 0.74
N THR A 8 -20.92 37.65 -0.13
CA THR A 8 -19.76 36.92 -0.68
C THR A 8 -18.61 36.80 0.31
N VAL A 9 -18.44 37.77 1.24
CA VAL A 9 -17.39 37.71 2.27
C VAL A 9 -17.75 36.75 3.41
N ALA A 10 -19.04 36.53 3.68
CA ALA A 10 -19.49 35.60 4.72
C ALA A 10 -19.31 34.11 4.32
N TYR A 11 -19.32 33.79 3.02
CA TYR A 11 -19.16 32.41 2.55
C TYR A 11 -17.70 31.90 2.63
N ILE A 12 -16.73 32.79 2.74
CA ILE A 12 -15.30 32.44 2.80
C ILE A 12 -14.88 32.04 4.24
N PHE A 13 -15.72 32.32 5.25
CA PHE A 13 -15.38 32.07 6.66
C PHE A 13 -16.00 30.80 7.28
N ILE A 14 -16.66 29.94 6.48
CA ILE A 14 -17.19 28.64 6.96
C ILE A 14 -16.73 27.50 6.05
N GLN A 15 -15.44 27.47 5.73
CA GLN A 15 -14.80 26.18 5.51
C GLN A 15 -14.14 25.84 6.83
N GLN A 16 -14.90 25.14 7.69
CA GLN A 16 -14.27 24.41 8.78
C GLN A 16 -13.32 23.42 8.13
N VAL A 17 -12.04 23.75 8.15
CA VAL A 17 -10.99 22.76 7.96
C VAL A 17 -11.13 21.86 9.17
N PHE A 18 -11.85 20.75 9.03
CA PHE A 18 -11.75 19.67 9.98
C PHE A 18 -10.30 19.19 9.88
N ALA A 19 -9.48 19.60 10.84
CA ALA A 19 -8.29 18.82 11.14
C ALA A 19 -8.80 17.40 11.43
N GLN A 20 -8.28 16.41 10.70
CA GLN A 20 -8.59 15.03 11.00
C GLN A 20 -7.98 14.73 12.36
N ASP A 21 -8.79 14.77 13.41
CA ASP A 21 -8.44 14.16 14.68
C ASP A 21 -8.26 12.66 14.40
N SER A 22 -7.02 12.24 14.17
CA SER A 22 -6.68 10.85 13.90
C SER A 22 -6.72 10.07 15.20
N ILE A 23 -7.92 9.89 15.75
CA ILE A 23 -8.13 8.90 16.80
C ILE A 23 -7.79 7.55 16.17
N ARG A 24 -6.79 6.86 16.72
CA ARG A 24 -6.44 5.51 16.27
C ARG A 24 -7.66 4.63 16.45
N GLN A 25 -8.15 4.08 15.34
CA GLN A 25 -9.29 3.18 15.34
C GLN A 25 -8.79 1.76 15.12
N ASN A 26 -9.15 0.86 16.03
CA ASN A 26 -8.97 -0.57 15.82
C ASN A 26 -10.01 -1.04 14.77
N LEU A 27 -9.54 -1.67 13.69
CA LEU A 27 -10.35 -2.14 12.56
C LEU A 27 -10.95 -3.53 12.79
N GLY A 28 -10.76 -4.08 14.00
CA GLY A 28 -11.22 -5.38 14.43
C GLY A 28 -10.17 -6.48 14.21
N PRO A 29 -10.42 -7.68 14.78
CA PRO A 29 -9.47 -8.80 14.79
C PRO A 29 -9.22 -9.42 13.41
N ASN A 30 -10.00 -9.02 12.40
CA ASN A 30 -9.80 -9.43 11.03
C ASN A 30 -8.63 -8.68 10.35
N ILE A 31 -8.26 -7.50 10.89
CA ILE A 31 -7.16 -6.66 10.42
C ILE A 31 -6.05 -6.59 11.46
N ASN A 32 -6.39 -6.19 12.69
CA ASN A 32 -5.43 -5.99 13.77
C ASN A 32 -5.18 -7.29 14.52
N THR A 33 -3.97 -7.82 14.38
CA THR A 33 -3.50 -9.04 15.04
C THR A 33 -2.64 -8.68 16.26
N GLU A 34 -1.98 -9.69 16.84
CA GLU A 34 -0.97 -9.49 17.88
C GLU A 34 0.42 -9.15 17.30
N TYR A 35 0.57 -9.21 15.97
CA TYR A 35 1.78 -8.89 15.23
C TYR A 35 1.75 -7.44 14.72
N ASP A 36 2.89 -6.96 14.20
CA ASP A 36 2.98 -5.60 13.69
C ASP A 36 2.41 -5.50 12.27
N GLU A 37 1.28 -4.79 12.13
CA GLU A 37 0.77 -4.38 10.83
C GLU A 37 1.31 -3.01 10.41
N VAL A 38 1.95 -2.95 9.26
CA VAL A 38 2.61 -1.74 8.75
C VAL A 38 2.25 -1.46 7.29
N GLY A 39 2.44 -0.21 6.87
CA GLY A 39 2.25 0.21 5.48
C GLY A 39 0.86 -0.07 4.90
N PRO A 40 -0.25 0.35 5.54
CA PRO A 40 -1.59 0.13 4.97
C PRO A 40 -1.78 0.93 3.68
N ILE A 41 -2.26 0.27 2.63
CA ILE A 41 -2.62 0.83 1.33
C ILE A 41 -4.04 0.38 0.97
N ILE A 42 -4.97 1.32 0.83
CA ILE A 42 -6.33 1.04 0.38
C ILE A 42 -6.45 1.22 -1.14
N THR A 43 -7.15 0.31 -1.81
CA THR A 43 -7.43 0.43 -3.24
C THR A 43 -8.30 1.66 -3.55
N PRO A 44 -8.22 2.21 -4.78
CA PRO A 44 -9.01 3.38 -5.17
C PRO A 44 -10.53 3.22 -5.01
N ASP A 45 -11.04 1.99 -5.15
CA ASP A 45 -12.46 1.67 -4.94
C ASP A 45 -12.85 1.54 -3.46
N GLY A 46 -11.88 1.62 -2.55
CA GLY A 46 -12.07 1.51 -1.10
C GLY A 46 -12.37 0.09 -0.60
N LYS A 47 -12.27 -0.94 -1.46
CA LYS A 47 -12.75 -2.29 -1.13
C LYS A 47 -11.68 -3.27 -0.73
N THR A 48 -10.41 -2.99 -0.98
CA THR A 48 -9.30 -3.86 -0.59
C THR A 48 -8.27 -3.05 0.17
N LEU A 49 -7.91 -3.54 1.35
CA LEU A 49 -6.83 -2.99 2.18
C LEU A 49 -5.65 -3.96 2.11
N TYR A 50 -4.55 -3.51 1.51
CA TYR A 50 -3.27 -4.18 1.56
C TYR A 50 -2.44 -3.63 2.72
N TYR A 51 -1.60 -4.47 3.32
CA TYR A 51 -0.69 -4.10 4.39
C TYR A 51 0.38 -5.18 4.53
N VAL A 52 1.42 -4.89 5.28
CA VAL A 52 2.46 -5.86 5.63
C VAL A 52 2.21 -6.33 7.06
N ILE A 53 2.40 -7.62 7.32
CA ILE A 53 2.46 -8.15 8.69
C ILE A 53 3.88 -8.65 8.92
N GLU A 54 4.56 -8.12 9.93
CA GLU A 54 5.89 -8.56 10.36
C GLU A 54 5.78 -9.70 11.38
N GLY A 55 6.60 -10.73 11.23
CA GLY A 55 6.76 -11.80 12.22
C GLY A 55 5.59 -12.78 12.39
N HIS A 56 4.58 -12.71 11.52
CA HIS A 56 3.50 -13.70 11.54
C HIS A 56 4.05 -15.09 11.14
N PRO A 57 3.70 -16.18 11.84
CA PRO A 57 4.20 -17.54 11.57
C PRO A 57 3.86 -18.09 10.18
N LEU A 58 2.95 -17.47 9.44
CA LEU A 58 2.55 -17.88 8.10
C LEU A 58 3.34 -17.13 7.01
N ASN A 59 4.20 -16.17 7.38
CA ASN A 59 5.01 -15.43 6.44
C ASN A 59 6.02 -16.33 5.73
N THR A 60 6.39 -15.98 4.49
CA THR A 60 7.11 -16.86 3.56
C THR A 60 8.45 -17.36 4.10
N LYS A 61 9.10 -16.57 4.96
CA LYS A 61 10.41 -16.92 5.55
C LYS A 61 10.36 -17.05 7.08
N SER A 62 9.18 -17.22 7.68
CA SER A 62 8.99 -17.32 9.14
C SER A 62 9.78 -18.46 9.80
N ASN A 63 10.01 -19.56 9.09
CA ASN A 63 10.82 -20.68 9.58
C ASN A 63 12.33 -20.36 9.71
N TYR A 64 12.78 -19.26 9.10
CA TYR A 64 14.19 -18.85 9.08
C TYR A 64 14.44 -17.53 9.81
N TYR A 65 13.43 -16.66 9.85
CA TYR A 65 13.51 -15.33 10.42
C TYR A 65 12.22 -15.01 11.17
N ASP A 66 12.35 -14.54 12.40
CA ASP A 66 11.25 -14.10 13.27
C ASP A 66 10.67 -12.74 12.86
N ASP A 67 11.42 -11.96 12.09
CA ASP A 67 11.04 -10.66 11.52
C ASP A 67 10.66 -10.75 10.03
N ALA A 68 10.30 -11.94 9.53
CA ALA A 68 9.87 -12.07 8.14
C ALA A 68 8.61 -11.22 7.89
N GLU A 69 8.59 -10.46 6.80
CA GLU A 69 7.48 -9.60 6.40
C GLU A 69 6.84 -10.15 5.12
N ASP A 70 5.52 -10.34 5.13
CA ASP A 70 4.75 -10.64 3.93
C ASP A 70 3.68 -9.57 3.73
N ILE A 71 3.26 -9.40 2.47
CA ILE A 71 2.11 -8.60 2.09
C ILE A 71 0.84 -9.43 2.31
N TRP A 72 -0.12 -8.86 3.02
CA TRP A 72 -1.45 -9.39 3.28
C TRP A 72 -2.50 -8.43 2.76
N TYR A 73 -3.73 -8.91 2.64
CA TYR A 73 -4.87 -8.07 2.28
C TYR A 73 -6.16 -8.51 2.96
N SER A 74 -7.09 -7.57 3.07
CA SER A 74 -8.47 -7.83 3.46
C SER A 74 -9.41 -7.12 2.50
N GLU A 75 -10.61 -7.68 2.34
CA GLU A 75 -11.65 -7.15 1.49
C GLU A 75 -12.82 -6.66 2.35
N LEU A 76 -13.36 -5.50 2.01
CA LEU A 76 -14.53 -4.94 2.65
C LEU A 76 -15.78 -5.60 2.08
N ASP A 77 -16.60 -6.20 2.94
CA ASP A 77 -17.86 -6.79 2.53
C ASP A 77 -18.96 -5.73 2.29
N ALA A 78 -20.09 -6.17 1.74
CA ALA A 78 -21.23 -5.29 1.45
C ALA A 78 -21.87 -4.66 2.71
N SER A 79 -21.57 -5.19 3.90
CA SER A 79 -22.00 -4.64 5.19
C SER A 79 -21.02 -3.61 5.78
N GLY A 80 -19.92 -3.34 5.08
CA GLY A 80 -18.87 -2.42 5.52
C GLY A 80 -17.93 -3.04 6.55
N LYS A 81 -17.82 -4.38 6.61
CA LYS A 81 -16.90 -5.07 7.51
C LYS A 81 -15.73 -5.65 6.75
N TRP A 82 -14.53 -5.49 7.32
CA TRP A 82 -13.33 -6.13 6.79
C TRP A 82 -13.39 -7.64 7.00
N GLY A 83 -13.16 -8.39 5.92
CA GLY A 83 -13.01 -9.84 5.97
C GLY A 83 -11.69 -10.26 6.62
N LYS A 84 -11.55 -11.57 6.89
CA LYS A 84 -10.30 -12.12 7.44
C LYS A 84 -9.12 -11.82 6.50
N ALA A 85 -8.00 -11.36 7.07
CA ALA A 85 -6.75 -11.19 6.37
C ALA A 85 -6.35 -12.44 5.56
N LYS A 86 -5.93 -12.21 4.31
CA LYS A 86 -5.44 -13.22 3.37
C LYS A 86 -4.02 -12.85 2.98
N ARG A 87 -3.09 -13.79 3.12
CA ARG A 87 -1.71 -13.62 2.70
C ARG A 87 -1.62 -13.62 1.17
N MET A 88 -0.86 -12.70 0.59
CA MET A 88 -0.54 -12.74 -0.84
C MET A 88 0.39 -13.92 -1.15
N SER A 89 0.27 -14.49 -2.34
CA SER A 89 1.16 -15.54 -2.83
C SER A 89 2.21 -14.96 -3.78
N LYS A 90 2.96 -15.82 -4.48
CA LYS A 90 3.77 -15.38 -5.63
C LYS A 90 2.91 -14.59 -6.62
N PRO A 91 3.43 -13.49 -7.19
CA PRO A 91 4.84 -13.04 -7.15
C PRO A 91 5.25 -12.20 -5.93
N PHE A 92 4.32 -11.83 -5.04
CA PHE A 92 4.52 -10.77 -4.05
C PHE A 92 5.41 -11.17 -2.87
N ASN A 93 5.16 -12.37 -2.32
CA ASN A 93 5.83 -12.85 -1.13
C ASN A 93 6.83 -13.95 -1.49
N VAL A 94 8.08 -13.54 -1.74
CA VAL A 94 9.18 -14.44 -2.13
C VAL A 94 10.47 -14.24 -1.32
N ARG A 95 10.60 -13.11 -0.63
CA ARG A 95 11.79 -12.73 0.14
C ARG A 95 11.53 -12.74 1.66
N ARG A 96 12.54 -12.35 2.43
CA ARG A 96 12.42 -12.09 3.88
C ARG A 96 11.61 -10.83 4.16
N TYR A 97 11.91 -9.75 3.43
CA TYR A 97 11.22 -8.46 3.57
C TYR A 97 10.46 -8.15 2.28
N ASN A 98 9.13 -8.26 2.31
CA ASN A 98 8.25 -7.98 1.19
C ASN A 98 7.35 -6.79 1.57
N SER A 99 7.30 -5.77 0.71
CA SER A 99 6.52 -4.55 0.95
C SER A 99 5.73 -4.17 -0.30
N ILE A 100 4.52 -3.67 -0.06
CA ILE A 100 3.69 -3.00 -1.06
C ILE A 100 3.84 -1.49 -0.87
N GLU A 101 4.07 -0.78 -1.96
CA GLU A 101 4.37 0.64 -1.93
C GLU A 101 3.16 1.48 -2.35
N CYS A 102 2.44 1.04 -3.39
CA CYS A 102 1.31 1.77 -3.94
C CYS A 102 0.45 0.87 -4.81
N VAL A 103 -0.80 1.30 -5.08
CA VAL A 103 -1.69 0.74 -6.09
C VAL A 103 -2.06 1.84 -7.07
N SER A 104 -2.05 1.56 -8.37
CA SER A 104 -2.47 2.51 -9.40
C SER A 104 -3.93 2.93 -9.24
N THR A 105 -4.29 4.09 -9.79
CA THR A 105 -5.64 4.66 -9.68
C THR A 105 -6.74 3.81 -10.31
N ASP A 106 -6.39 2.96 -11.28
CA ASP A 106 -7.30 2.00 -11.88
C ASP A 106 -7.33 0.64 -11.16
N GLY A 107 -6.52 0.47 -10.11
CA GLY A 107 -6.41 -0.77 -9.34
C GLY A 107 -5.71 -1.93 -10.07
N ASN A 108 -5.17 -1.70 -11.28
CA ASN A 108 -4.61 -2.75 -12.12
C ASN A 108 -3.11 -2.96 -11.93
N ILE A 109 -2.41 -2.06 -11.24
CA ILE A 109 -0.96 -2.16 -11.01
C ILE A 109 -0.68 -2.04 -9.52
N VAL A 110 0.09 -2.98 -8.99
CA VAL A 110 0.64 -2.94 -7.63
C VAL A 110 2.14 -2.68 -7.73
N TYR A 111 2.64 -1.71 -6.96
CA TYR A 111 4.05 -1.39 -6.86
C TYR A 111 4.63 -2.04 -5.61
N ILE A 112 5.78 -2.69 -5.74
CA ILE A 112 6.43 -3.43 -4.66
C ILE A 112 7.89 -3.02 -4.50
N ARG A 113 8.41 -3.23 -3.30
CA ARG A 113 9.83 -3.05 -2.99
C ARG A 113 10.69 -4.12 -3.65
N GLY A 114 11.82 -3.69 -4.19
CA GLY A 114 12.83 -4.52 -4.83
C GLY A 114 12.76 -4.44 -6.36
N ALA A 115 13.92 -4.54 -7.01
CA ALA A 115 14.02 -4.74 -8.44
C ALA A 115 13.93 -6.24 -8.75
N TYR A 116 13.05 -6.62 -9.67
CA TYR A 116 12.89 -7.99 -10.13
C TYR A 116 13.05 -8.09 -11.64
N ALA A 117 13.68 -9.18 -12.10
CA ALA A 117 13.80 -9.54 -13.50
C ALA A 117 13.48 -11.02 -13.66
N ASN A 118 12.58 -11.35 -14.60
CA ASN A 118 12.13 -12.73 -14.85
C ASN A 118 11.60 -13.44 -13.59
N GLY A 119 10.88 -12.72 -12.73
CA GLY A 119 10.33 -13.26 -11.48
C GLY A 119 11.31 -13.37 -10.31
N GLU A 120 12.60 -13.09 -10.55
CA GLU A 120 13.66 -13.20 -9.54
C GLU A 120 14.10 -11.83 -9.04
N TYR A 121 14.42 -11.76 -7.75
CA TYR A 121 14.95 -10.54 -7.15
C TYR A 121 16.38 -10.28 -7.62
N VAL A 122 16.66 -9.08 -8.14
CA VAL A 122 17.97 -8.72 -8.67
C VAL A 122 18.67 -7.58 -7.92
N GLY A 123 17.98 -6.89 -7.01
CA GLY A 123 18.62 -5.81 -6.23
C GLY A 123 17.65 -4.82 -5.63
N SER A 124 18.19 -3.83 -4.93
CA SER A 124 17.41 -2.72 -4.41
C SER A 124 16.76 -1.94 -5.56
N GLY A 125 15.57 -1.41 -5.33
CA GLY A 125 14.79 -0.72 -6.36
C GLY A 125 13.30 -0.91 -6.09
N PHE A 126 12.50 -0.69 -7.13
CA PHE A 126 11.07 -0.93 -7.11
C PHE A 126 10.66 -1.67 -8.38
N SER A 127 9.58 -2.43 -8.27
CA SER A 127 8.97 -3.13 -9.39
C SER A 127 7.46 -2.92 -9.38
N TYR A 128 6.84 -3.15 -10.52
CA TYR A 128 5.38 -3.16 -10.63
C TYR A 128 4.89 -4.54 -11.07
N VAL A 129 3.67 -4.86 -10.66
CA VAL A 129 2.97 -6.11 -10.93
C VAL A 129 1.60 -5.77 -11.52
N ILE A 130 1.28 -6.32 -12.69
CA ILE A 130 0.05 -6.01 -13.42
C ILE A 130 -1.00 -7.08 -13.12
N LYS A 131 -2.22 -6.65 -12.83
CA LYS A 131 -3.40 -7.50 -12.74
C LYS A 131 -3.84 -7.90 -14.14
N THR A 132 -3.92 -9.20 -14.38
CA THR A 132 -4.34 -9.79 -15.66
C THR A 132 -5.57 -10.68 -15.44
N ALA A 133 -6.20 -11.12 -16.53
CA ALA A 133 -7.32 -12.07 -16.46
C ALA A 133 -6.92 -13.42 -15.84
N ALA A 134 -5.63 -13.79 -15.89
CA ALA A 134 -5.11 -15.03 -15.33
C ALA A 134 -4.57 -14.88 -13.89
N GLY A 135 -4.67 -13.69 -13.30
CA GLY A 135 -4.05 -13.34 -12.02
C GLY A 135 -2.97 -12.27 -12.18
N TRP A 136 -1.99 -12.25 -11.30
CA TRP A 136 -0.92 -11.25 -11.32
C TRP A 136 0.21 -11.63 -12.26
N SER A 137 0.76 -10.67 -13.00
CA SER A 137 1.96 -10.87 -13.84
C SER A 137 3.20 -11.16 -12.98
N GLU A 138 4.31 -11.54 -13.61
CA GLU A 138 5.62 -11.44 -12.94
C GLU A 138 5.97 -9.96 -12.67
N PRO A 139 6.76 -9.67 -11.61
CA PRO A 139 7.18 -8.32 -11.27
C PRO A 139 8.22 -7.80 -12.28
N GLN A 140 8.05 -6.54 -12.67
CA GLN A 140 8.92 -5.86 -13.64
C GLN A 140 9.62 -4.69 -12.97
N ALA A 141 10.95 -4.70 -12.96
CA ALA A 141 11.75 -3.61 -12.40
C ALA A 141 11.45 -2.28 -13.08
N MET A 142 11.31 -1.24 -12.25
CA MET A 142 11.20 0.15 -12.70
C MET A 142 12.59 0.68 -13.06
N ASN A 143 12.68 1.36 -14.20
CA ASN A 143 13.90 2.10 -14.54
C ASN A 143 13.90 3.45 -13.80
N ILE A 144 14.64 3.52 -12.68
CA ILE A 144 14.79 4.73 -11.88
C ILE A 144 16.22 5.24 -12.06
N PRO A 145 16.44 6.30 -12.86
CA PRO A 145 17.77 6.84 -13.09
C PRO A 145 18.45 7.22 -11.79
N LYS A 146 19.72 6.81 -11.64
CA LYS A 146 20.56 7.10 -10.47
C LYS A 146 20.00 6.59 -9.13
N PHE A 147 19.19 5.54 -9.16
CA PHE A 147 18.62 4.96 -7.93
C PHE A 147 19.68 4.70 -6.86
N ASP A 148 20.81 4.08 -7.22
CA ASP A 148 21.89 3.76 -6.28
C ASP A 148 22.61 5.00 -5.72
N GLU A 149 22.55 6.14 -6.43
CA GLU A 149 23.08 7.42 -5.93
C GLU A 149 22.11 8.07 -4.93
N MET A 150 20.80 7.89 -5.13
CA MET A 150 19.74 8.45 -4.27
C MET A 150 19.48 7.58 -3.03
N SER A 151 19.46 6.27 -3.18
CA SER A 151 19.16 5.31 -2.12
C SER A 151 20.40 5.06 -1.26
N LYS A 152 20.63 5.95 -0.29
CA LYS A 152 21.74 5.86 0.68
C LYS A 152 21.30 5.48 2.09
N GLY A 153 19.99 5.46 2.35
CA GLY A 153 19.40 5.16 3.65
C GLY A 153 18.96 3.71 3.80
N THR A 154 18.48 3.37 4.99
CA THR A 154 17.86 2.07 5.29
C THR A 154 16.42 1.95 4.80
N TYR A 155 15.77 3.10 4.57
CA TYR A 155 14.38 3.18 4.14
C TYR A 155 14.29 3.79 2.74
N THR A 156 13.40 3.25 1.94
CA THR A 156 13.02 3.81 0.65
C THR A 156 11.53 3.55 0.49
N ALA A 157 10.80 4.55 0.03
CA ALA A 157 9.37 4.44 -0.25
C ALA A 157 9.11 4.91 -1.68
N LEU A 158 8.09 4.35 -2.31
CA LEU A 158 7.60 4.80 -3.60
C LEU A 158 6.12 5.19 -3.46
N TRP A 159 5.74 6.28 -4.10
CA TRP A 159 4.34 6.65 -4.27
C TRP A 159 4.09 7.05 -5.72
N VAL A 160 2.92 6.71 -6.25
CA VAL A 160 2.49 7.09 -7.60
C VAL A 160 1.38 8.13 -7.50
N CYS A 161 1.55 9.25 -8.19
CA CYS A 161 0.54 10.31 -8.17
C CYS A 161 -0.74 9.84 -8.86
N PRO A 162 -1.93 10.36 -8.47
CA PRO A 162 -3.19 9.98 -9.09
C PRO A 162 -3.27 10.23 -10.61
N ASP A 163 -2.47 11.16 -11.13
CA ASP A 163 -2.38 11.44 -12.57
C ASP A 163 -1.39 10.51 -13.31
N GLY A 164 -0.83 9.51 -12.62
CA GLY A 164 0.11 8.55 -13.17
C GLY A 164 1.46 9.14 -13.53
N LYS A 165 1.80 10.32 -13.00
CA LYS A 165 3.06 11.03 -13.25
C LYS A 165 3.96 11.10 -12.02
#